data_AF-U2TMU7-F1
#
_entry.id   AF-U2TMU7-F1
#
_cell.length_a   1.000
_cell.length_b   1.000
_cell.length_c   1.000
_cell.angle_alpha   90.00
_cell.angle_beta   90.00
_cell.angle_gamma   90.00
#
_symmetry.space_group_name_H-M   'P 1'
#
loop_
_entity.id
_entity.type
_entity.pdbx_description
1 polymer ?
#
loop_
_entity_poly.entity_id
_entity_poly.type
_entity_poly.pdbx_seq_one_letter_code
_entity_poly.pdbx_strand_id
1 'polypeptide(L)'
;MNETWKTNVGMSILGAVVGIVVNQLLTNMGMAGRVINAILMVLFIVYALVWYPSYFTDGPKLTNAGTISFLNLFAGGIIFGCLWNYNLTRHTKGVSNVVFVVFAVISILAFFFVLPYVTLTLG
;
A
#
# COMPACT_ATOMS: atom_id res chain seq x y z
N MET A 1 7.08 16.33 -10.85
CA MET A 1 8.08 16.53 -9.76
C MET A 1 9.36 16.98 -10.46
N ASN A 2 9.80 18.24 -10.30
CA ASN A 2 10.88 18.81 -11.14
C ASN A 2 12.31 18.57 -10.60
N GLU A 3 12.43 17.96 -9.42
CA GLU A 3 13.72 17.55 -8.84
C GLU A 3 13.95 16.05 -9.03
N THR A 4 15.20 15.65 -9.21
CA THR A 4 15.60 14.25 -9.32
C THR A 4 15.20 13.50 -8.04
N TRP A 5 14.26 12.55 -8.15
CA TRP A 5 13.76 11.79 -7.00
C TRP A 5 14.90 11.08 -6.26
N LYS A 6 14.88 11.17 -4.91
CA LYS A 6 15.78 10.44 -4.03
C LYS A 6 14.99 9.79 -2.90
N THR A 7 15.00 8.46 -2.88
CA THR A 7 14.35 7.67 -1.83
C THR A 7 14.96 7.97 -0.46
N ASN A 8 14.12 8.30 0.51
CA ASN A 8 14.52 8.42 1.91
C ASN A 8 14.42 7.04 2.58
N VAL A 9 15.57 6.35 2.66
CA VAL A 9 15.65 4.98 3.18
C VAL A 9 15.15 4.87 4.62
N GLY A 10 15.49 5.83 5.49
CA GLY A 10 15.04 5.84 6.88
C GLY A 10 13.51 5.89 6.99
N MET A 11 12.88 6.76 6.20
CA MET A 11 11.41 6.85 6.16
C MET A 11 10.75 5.63 5.52
N SER A 12 11.39 4.98 4.55
CA SER A 12 10.91 3.71 4.01
C SER A 12 10.96 2.58 5.02
N ILE A 13 12.05 2.45 5.79
CA ILE A 13 12.14 1.47 6.89
C ILE A 13 11.05 1.75 7.92
N LEU A 14 10.87 3.02 8.31
CA LEU A 14 9.81 3.41 9.23
C LEU A 14 8.42 3.02 8.70
N GLY A 15 8.14 3.28 7.42
CA GLY A 15 6.87 2.89 6.79
C GLY A 15 6.61 1.39 6.83
N ALA A 16 7.64 0.58 6.55
CA ALA A 16 7.54 -0.88 6.62
C ALA A 16 7.30 -1.38 8.05
N VAL A 17 8.06 -0.85 9.03
CA VAL A 17 7.92 -1.21 10.45
C VAL A 17 6.54 -0.85 10.97
N VAL A 18 6.08 0.38 10.70
CA VAL A 18 4.73 0.83 11.10
C VAL A 18 3.66 -0.03 10.45
N GLY A 19 3.81 -0.40 9.17
CA GLY A 19 2.89 -1.31 8.49
C GLY A 19 2.79 -2.69 9.18
N ILE A 20 3.93 -3.27 9.57
CA ILE A 20 3.97 -4.55 10.29
C ILE A 20 3.29 -4.43 11.66
N VAL A 21 3.63 -3.40 12.44
CA VAL A 21 3.05 -3.18 13.77
C VAL A 21 1.54 -2.97 13.69
N VAL A 22 1.07 -2.15 12.75
CA VAL A 22 -0.37 -1.93 12.52
C VAL A 22 -1.04 -3.25 12.15
N ASN A 23 -0.47 -4.04 11.23
CA ASN A 23 -1.06 -5.32 10.84
C ASN A 23 -1.15 -6.32 12.01
N GLN A 24 -0.13 -6.40 12.86
CA GLN A 24 -0.14 -7.24 14.06
C GLN A 24 -1.22 -6.80 15.06
N LEU A 25 -1.33 -5.49 15.32
CA LEU A 25 -2.36 -4.95 16.19
C LEU A 25 -3.77 -5.28 15.69
N LEU A 26 -4.02 -5.09 14.38
CA LEU A 26 -5.32 -5.39 13.78
C LEU A 26 -5.64 -6.89 13.83
N THR A 27 -4.66 -7.76 13.61
CA THR A 27 -4.85 -9.21 13.73
C THR A 27 -5.33 -9.60 15.15
N ASN A 28 -4.74 -8.99 16.18
CA ASN A 28 -5.08 -9.26 17.58
C ASN A 28 -6.47 -8.74 18.00
N MET A 29 -7.07 -7.83 17.22
CA MET A 29 -8.41 -7.28 17.49
C MET A 29 -9.56 -8.13 16.91
N GLY A 30 -9.26 -9.28 16.30
CA GLY A 30 -10.28 -10.17 15.74
C GLY A 30 -11.14 -9.50 14.67
N MET A 31 -12.47 -9.59 14.77
CA MET A 31 -13.38 -9.09 13.74
C MET A 31 -13.30 -7.57 13.54
N ALA A 32 -13.17 -6.79 14.62
CA ALA A 32 -13.02 -5.34 14.53
C ALA A 32 -11.76 -4.96 13.75
N GLY A 33 -10.65 -5.65 14.03
CA GLY A 33 -9.40 -5.45 13.32
C GLY A 33 -9.49 -5.82 11.83
N ARG A 34 -10.24 -6.87 11.47
CA ARG A 34 -10.51 -7.22 10.07
C ARG A 34 -11.24 -6.11 9.31
N VAL A 35 -12.27 -5.52 9.92
CA VAL A 35 -13.02 -4.40 9.33
C VAL A 35 -12.11 -3.18 9.14
N ILE A 36 -11.32 -2.83 10.15
CA ILE A 36 -10.37 -1.71 10.07
C ILE A 36 -9.31 -1.97 8.99
N ASN A 37 -8.78 -3.20 8.90
CA ASN A 37 -7.81 -3.58 7.87
C ASN A 37 -8.40 -3.47 6.46
N ALA A 38 -9.69 -3.80 6.28
CA ALA A 38 -10.38 -3.62 5.01
C ALA A 38 -10.45 -2.14 4.60
N ILE A 39 -10.80 -1.26 5.55
CA ILE A 39 -10.82 0.19 5.35
C ILE A 39 -9.42 0.71 4.97
N LEU A 40 -8.39 0.28 5.69
CA LEU A 40 -7.00 0.62 5.37
C LEU A 40 -6.61 0.16 3.96
N MET A 41 -6.99 -1.05 3.55
CA MET A 41 -6.73 -1.52 2.19
C MET A 41 -7.43 -0.67 1.13
N VAL A 42 -8.66 -0.20 1.38
CA VAL A 42 -9.33 0.76 0.50
C VAL A 42 -8.53 2.06 0.39
N LEU A 43 -8.01 2.58 1.51
CA LEU A 43 -7.15 3.77 1.50
C LEU A 43 -5.86 3.54 0.71
N PHE A 44 -5.25 2.36 0.82
CA PHE A 44 -4.06 2.01 0.06
C PHE A 44 -4.34 1.84 -1.44
N ILE A 45 -5.51 1.34 -1.82
CA ILE A 45 -5.97 1.33 -3.20
C ILE A 45 -6.09 2.77 -3.73
N VAL A 46 -6.72 3.67 -2.97
CA VAL A 46 -6.83 5.09 -3.34
C VAL A 46 -5.43 5.71 -3.49
N TYR A 47 -4.51 5.41 -2.57
CA TYR A 47 -3.13 5.85 -2.69
C TYR A 47 -2.48 5.35 -4.00
N ALA A 48 -2.60 4.06 -4.30
CA ALA A 48 -2.00 3.43 -5.48
C ALA A 48 -2.61 3.91 -6.82
N LEU A 49 -3.89 4.31 -6.83
CA LEU A 49 -4.59 4.77 -8.03
C LEU A 49 -4.53 6.28 -8.24
N VAL A 50 -4.43 7.06 -7.17
CA VAL A 50 -4.58 8.52 -7.23
C VAL A 50 -3.30 9.24 -6.85
N TRP A 51 -2.67 8.85 -5.74
CA TRP A 51 -1.50 9.57 -5.22
C TRP A 51 -0.22 9.12 -5.90
N TYR A 52 0.05 7.82 -5.94
CA TYR A 52 1.25 7.29 -6.58
C TYR A 52 1.38 7.71 -8.05
N PRO A 53 0.32 7.63 -8.91
CA PRO A 53 0.42 8.08 -10.29
C PRO A 53 0.66 9.58 -10.44
N SER A 54 0.20 10.41 -9.48
CA SER A 54 0.41 11.87 -9.53
C SER A 54 1.89 12.26 -9.45
N TYR A 55 2.74 11.40 -8.90
CA TYR A 55 4.17 11.69 -8.79
C TYR A 55 4.92 11.66 -10.13
N PHE A 56 4.29 11.13 -11.18
CA PHE A 56 4.80 11.09 -12.55
C PHE A 56 4.21 12.18 -13.44
N THR A 57 3.50 13.16 -12.85
CA THR A 57 2.94 14.31 -13.56
C THR A 57 3.54 15.62 -13.01
N ASP A 58 3.19 16.73 -13.66
CA ASP A 58 3.64 18.07 -13.26
C ASP A 58 2.99 18.56 -11.96
N GLY A 59 1.86 17.97 -11.56
CA GLY A 59 1.11 18.31 -10.35
C GLY A 59 1.11 17.18 -9.30
N PRO A 60 2.26 16.85 -8.69
CA PRO A 60 2.31 15.79 -7.69
C PRO A 60 1.54 16.18 -6.43
N LYS A 61 0.76 15.25 -5.87
CA LYS A 61 -0.04 15.52 -4.66
C LYS A 61 0.80 15.76 -3.40
N LEU A 62 2.02 15.22 -3.38
CA LEU A 62 3.01 15.44 -2.34
C LEU A 62 4.35 15.73 -3.01
N THR A 63 5.17 16.53 -2.33
CA THR A 63 6.53 16.86 -2.77
C THR A 63 7.59 16.41 -1.78
N ASN A 64 7.22 16.12 -0.52
CA ASN A 64 8.17 15.67 0.48
C ASN A 64 8.62 14.23 0.24
N ALA A 65 9.90 14.04 -0.09
CA ALA A 65 10.48 12.74 -0.37
C ALA A 65 10.39 11.76 0.82
N GLY A 66 10.52 12.25 2.06
CA GLY A 66 10.37 11.45 3.27
C GLY A 66 8.96 10.88 3.42
N THR A 67 7.95 11.74 3.31
CA THR A 67 6.54 11.33 3.39
C THR A 67 6.17 10.36 2.28
N ILE A 68 6.62 10.60 1.04
CA ILE A 68 6.36 9.68 -0.08
C ILE A 68 7.06 8.34 0.15
N SER A 69 8.32 8.35 0.59
CA SER A 69 9.09 7.12 0.86
C SER A 69 8.47 6.28 2.00
N PHE A 70 7.89 6.94 3.01
CA PHE A 70 7.12 6.30 4.07
C PHE A 70 5.83 5.69 3.54
N LEU A 71 5.00 6.50 2.85
CA LEU A 71 3.70 6.05 2.34
C LEU A 71 3.84 4.91 1.34
N ASN A 72 4.89 4.91 0.51
CA ASN A 72 5.14 3.83 -0.43
C ASN A 72 5.29 2.48 0.29
N LEU A 73 6.08 2.42 1.37
CA LEU A 73 6.30 1.18 2.11
C LEU A 73 5.17 0.86 3.09
N PHE A 74 4.51 1.88 3.65
CA PHE A 74 3.36 1.70 4.53
C PHE A 74 2.15 1.15 3.77
N ALA A 75 1.84 1.69 2.59
CA ALA A 75 0.70 1.27 1.79
C ALA A 75 1.02 0.07 0.88
N GLY A 76 2.17 0.08 0.21
CA GLY A 76 2.57 -0.97 -0.73
C GLY A 76 3.25 -2.17 -0.08
N GLY A 77 3.55 -2.10 1.22
CA GLY A 77 4.40 -3.09 1.88
C GLY A 77 5.81 -3.14 1.28
N ILE A 78 6.59 -4.13 1.71
CA ILE A 78 8.00 -4.26 1.30
C ILE A 78 8.13 -4.40 -0.23
N ILE A 79 7.27 -5.22 -0.86
CA ILE A 79 7.38 -5.53 -2.29
C ILE A 79 6.98 -4.32 -3.15
N PHE A 80 5.71 -3.89 -3.08
CA PHE A 80 5.24 -2.82 -3.96
C PHE A 80 5.80 -1.47 -3.56
N GLY A 81 6.04 -1.22 -2.28
CA GLY A 81 6.68 0.02 -1.83
C GLY A 81 8.10 0.20 -2.36
N CYS A 82 8.91 -0.87 -2.37
CA CYS A 82 10.24 -0.83 -2.99
C CYS A 82 10.15 -0.60 -4.51
N LEU A 83 9.21 -1.28 -5.19
CA LEU A 83 8.98 -1.08 -6.62
C LEU A 83 8.54 0.35 -6.94
N TRP A 84 7.69 0.96 -6.11
CA TRP A 84 7.23 2.33 -6.26
C TRP A 84 8.37 3.34 -6.10
N ASN A 85 9.22 3.18 -5.07
CA ASN A 85 10.42 4.01 -4.91
C ASN A 85 11.42 3.85 -6.07
N TYR A 86 11.60 2.62 -6.55
CA TYR A 86 12.46 2.34 -7.70
C TYR A 86 11.95 2.99 -8.98
N ASN A 87 10.65 2.89 -9.23
CA ASN A 87 9.97 3.49 -10.37
C ASN A 87 10.05 5.03 -10.36
N LEU A 88 9.92 5.65 -9.18
CA LEU A 88 10.13 7.09 -9.03
C LEU A 88 11.57 7.50 -9.36
N THR A 89 12.56 6.69 -8.96
CA THR A 89 13.98 6.92 -9.29
C THR A 89 14.23 6.90 -10.79
N ARG A 90 13.51 6.06 -11.52
CA ARG A 90 13.59 5.97 -12.99
C ARG A 90 12.61 6.89 -13.73
N HIS A 91 11.76 7.60 -12.99
CA HIS A 91 10.63 8.35 -13.54
C HIS A 91 9.74 7.52 -14.48
N THR A 92 9.59 6.22 -14.18
CA THR A 92 8.75 5.28 -14.95
C THR A 92 7.69 4.67 -14.05
N LYS A 93 6.42 5.07 -14.21
CA LYS A 93 5.32 4.63 -13.33
C LYS A 93 5.20 3.11 -13.17
N GLY A 94 5.43 2.39 -14.27
CA GLY A 94 5.23 0.94 -14.36
C GLY A 94 3.77 0.53 -14.17
N VAL A 95 3.55 -0.77 -13.96
CA VAL A 95 2.21 -1.38 -13.72
C VAL A 95 2.03 -1.91 -12.30
N SER A 96 3.06 -1.79 -11.46
CA SER A 96 3.08 -2.34 -10.10
C SER A 96 1.95 -1.83 -9.20
N ASN A 97 1.50 -0.58 -9.41
CA ASN A 97 0.35 -0.03 -8.69
C ASN A 97 -0.98 -0.70 -9.10
N VAL A 98 -1.15 -1.05 -10.38
CA VAL A 98 -2.32 -1.79 -10.86
C VAL A 98 -2.32 -3.21 -10.30
N VAL A 99 -1.16 -3.89 -10.32
CA VAL A 99 -1.01 -5.23 -9.75
C VAL A 99 -1.31 -5.23 -8.24
N PHE A 100 -0.82 -4.24 -7.51
CA PHE A 100 -1.16 -4.04 -6.09
C PHE A 100 -2.66 -3.92 -5.88
N VAL A 101 -3.35 -3.09 -6.68
CA VAL A 101 -4.81 -2.90 -6.57
C VAL A 101 -5.56 -4.20 -6.81
N VAL A 102 -5.20 -4.96 -7.84
CA VAL A 102 -5.82 -6.28 -8.11
C VAL A 102 -5.62 -7.21 -6.92
N PHE A 103 -4.39 -7.28 -6.38
CA PHE A 103 -4.09 -8.11 -5.22
C PHE A 103 -4.87 -7.68 -3.96
N ALA A 104 -4.99 -6.37 -3.71
CA ALA A 104 -5.73 -5.82 -2.59
C ALA A 104 -7.23 -6.13 -2.69
N VAL A 105 -7.83 -5.99 -3.88
CA VAL A 105 -9.25 -6.33 -4.13
C VAL A 105 -9.49 -7.82 -3.91
N ILE A 106 -8.64 -8.68 -4.48
CA ILE A 106 -8.74 -10.14 -4.28
C ILE A 106 -8.63 -10.49 -2.79
N SER A 107 -7.71 -9.85 -2.07
CA SER A 107 -7.53 -10.06 -0.63
C SER A 107 -8.80 -9.70 0.16
N ILE A 108 -9.40 -8.53 -0.11
CA ILE A 108 -10.66 -8.14 0.53
C ILE A 108 -11.76 -9.17 0.24
N LEU A 109 -11.93 -9.56 -1.02
CA LEU A 109 -12.96 -10.53 -1.41
C LEU A 109 -12.74 -11.90 -0.74
N ALA A 110 -11.49 -12.36 -0.69
CA ALA A 110 -11.14 -13.62 -0.06
C ALA A 110 -11.48 -13.62 1.44
N PHE A 111 -11.12 -12.55 2.16
CA PHE A 111 -11.31 -12.46 3.60
C PHE A 111 -12.78 -12.32 4.04
N PHE A 112 -13.61 -11.61 3.28
CA PHE A 112 -15.00 -11.35 3.67
C PHE A 112 -16.03 -12.32 3.09
N PHE A 113 -15.73 -12.97 1.96
CA PHE A 113 -16.70 -13.82 1.28
C PHE A 113 -16.21 -15.26 1.17
N VAL A 114 -15.01 -15.48 0.62
CA VAL A 114 -14.54 -16.82 0.28
C VAL A 114 -14.22 -17.63 1.54
N LEU A 115 -13.41 -17.10 2.46
CA LEU A 115 -13.01 -17.82 3.67
C LEU A 115 -14.20 -18.12 4.58
N PRO A 116 -15.11 -17.16 4.89
CA PRO A 116 -16.31 -17.48 5.67
C PRO A 116 -17.21 -18.52 5.00
N TYR A 117 -17.41 -18.42 3.68
CA TYR A 117 -18.21 -19.39 2.92
C TYR A 117 -17.62 -20.80 3.02
N VAL A 118 -16.31 -20.94 2.82
CA VAL A 118 -15.60 -22.21 2.94
C VAL A 118 -15.72 -22.79 4.35
N THR A 119 -15.52 -21.98 5.39
CA THR A 119 -15.67 -22.41 6.79
C THR A 119 -17.09 -22.88 7.10
N LEU A 120 -18.12 -22.23 6.53
CA LEU A 120 -19.53 -22.59 6.76
C LEU A 120 -19.98 -23.83 5.97
N THR A 121 -19.32 -24.15 4.86
CA THR A 121 -19.75 -25.22 3.94
C THR A 121 -18.93 -26.50 4.04
N LEU A 122 -17.67 -26.40 4.48
CA LEU A 122 -16.74 -27.54 4.58
C LEU A 122 -16.27 -27.81 6.03
N GLY A 123 -16.70 -27.00 7.00
CA GLY A 123 -16.33 -27.11 8.42
C GLY A 123 -17.31 -27.90 9.27
#